data_AF-H2ZM53-F1
#
_entry.id   AF-H2ZM53-F1
#
_cell.length_a   1.000
_cell.length_b   1.000
_cell.length_c   1.000
_cell.angle_alpha   90.00
_cell.angle_beta   90.00
_cell.angle_gamma   90.00
#
_symmetry.space_group_name_H-M   'P 1'
#
loop_
_entity.id
_entity.type
_entity.pdbx_description
1 polymer ?
#
loop_
_entity_poly.entity_id
_entity_poly.type
_entity_poly.pdbx_seq_one_letter_code
_entity_poly.pdbx_strand_id
1 'polypeptide(L)'
;KRGAVGETPMHLLFLNNTKHHTNIAKMLLEECPELARDIYEGDYYYGESCLHLAIIQQNVEGVKILLNTNNVDLHARAQGTFFVPVDIKRGDVKLRKHKYEGYAYYGELPLSFAVSIGNKEIYDLLIEHDCDPSLTDRFGNNVLHLTVIHDQPDMYYYVLKHSKNTPDPNACNNKNLTPLALAAYLGKQEMFEKILEISSKQFWSFNSVTCSAYPLRAFDTIGKDGETDWNSAMMMIIRGTKDRHLDLISNKVVSRLLKEKWKKFGQFKFYRLCAAFLMHVLFLTVAVYLRPNQASDLRYGTSSTDIARYVFESFVIGMSIFVVFFALREVYLEKLSGFVLNIAAIPSRLIYIIANGLTLLCIPMRFTENYNVEDWLLVFAVPGLWSYLLFFLRNSSLTGPFITMIYKMLATDMARFVVIYFIVLLTSSVAFFYQFEGQNVFSFLTELGTFMTLFQMSFGEFSYDDVLQGKYQALSIILFVIFMLLVHILLLNMLIAMMTRTYEKITKKSEKVWRRQWASMVIIMERSHSNADKLKFQEHYDNQPTTETQRKRIVQR
;
A
#
# COMPACT_ATOMS: atom_id res chain seq x y z
N LYS A 1 13.66 49.15 21.83
CA LYS A 1 13.60 47.88 22.59
C LYS A 1 12.68 46.93 21.83
N ARG A 2 13.11 45.70 21.56
CA ARG A 2 12.25 44.67 20.95
C ARG A 2 11.21 44.17 21.97
N GLY A 3 10.13 43.57 21.48
CA GLY A 3 9.12 42.97 22.35
C GLY A 3 9.51 41.58 22.86
N ALA A 4 8.55 40.87 23.46
CA ALA A 4 8.82 39.64 24.22
C ALA A 4 9.27 38.45 23.35
N VAL A 5 8.93 38.46 22.06
CA VAL A 5 9.34 37.44 21.09
C VAL A 5 10.36 37.99 20.09
N GLY A 6 10.99 39.13 20.40
CA GLY A 6 11.98 39.77 19.53
C GLY A 6 11.38 40.60 18.40
N GLU A 7 10.09 40.92 18.47
CA GLU A 7 9.38 41.72 17.48
C GLU A 7 9.82 43.18 17.50
N THR A 8 9.75 43.80 16.33
CA THR A 8 9.96 45.25 16.14
C THR A 8 8.62 45.94 15.89
N PRO A 9 8.52 47.28 16.02
CA PRO A 9 7.31 48.01 15.66
C PRO A 9 6.87 47.72 14.21
N MET A 10 7.82 47.46 13.32
CA MET A 10 7.56 47.13 11.93
C MET A 10 6.78 45.81 11.78
N HIS A 11 7.17 44.79 12.55
CA HIS A 11 6.44 43.52 12.57
C HIS A 11 4.99 43.71 13.05
N LEU A 12 4.76 44.53 14.07
CA LEU A 12 3.40 44.80 14.59
C LEU A 12 2.53 45.55 13.57
N LEU A 13 3.11 46.47 12.80
CA LEU A 13 2.40 47.21 11.75
C LEU A 13 1.93 46.28 10.62
N PHE A 14 2.79 45.39 10.14
CA PHE A 14 2.42 44.41 9.13
C PHE A 14 1.47 43.32 9.68
N LEU A 15 1.60 42.94 10.95
CA LEU A 15 0.71 41.97 11.60
C LEU A 15 -0.74 42.46 11.67
N ASN A 16 -0.97 43.74 11.99
CA ASN A 16 -2.32 44.30 12.14
C ASN A 16 -2.99 44.66 10.80
N ASN A 17 -2.23 44.75 9.70
CA ASN A 17 -2.69 44.89 8.32
C ASN A 17 -3.88 45.86 8.08
N THR A 18 -3.79 47.11 8.57
CA THR A 18 -4.74 48.16 8.20
C THR A 18 -4.09 49.18 7.27
N LYS A 19 -4.89 49.92 6.48
CA LYS A 19 -4.37 51.00 5.62
C LYS A 19 -3.54 52.03 6.39
N HIS A 20 -3.95 52.36 7.62
CA HIS A 20 -3.20 53.28 8.48
C HIS A 20 -1.85 52.68 8.88
N HIS A 21 -1.80 51.40 9.26
CA HIS A 21 -0.54 50.75 9.58
C HIS A 21 0.41 50.65 8.37
N THR A 22 -0.11 50.36 7.17
CA THR A 22 0.70 50.36 5.92
C THR A 22 1.25 51.76 5.59
N ASN A 23 0.49 52.82 5.84
CA ASN A 23 0.98 54.19 5.63
C ASN A 23 2.05 54.57 6.67
N ILE A 24 1.86 54.19 7.94
CA ILE A 24 2.86 54.38 8.99
C ILE A 24 4.13 53.59 8.67
N ALA A 25 3.97 52.35 8.21
CA ALA A 25 5.07 51.50 7.73
C ALA A 25 5.88 52.19 6.64
N LYS A 26 5.20 52.77 5.65
CA LYS A 26 5.84 53.51 4.57
C LYS A 26 6.68 54.69 5.10
N MET A 27 6.09 55.53 5.94
CA MET A 27 6.81 56.67 6.54
C MET A 27 8.03 56.22 7.36
N LEU A 28 7.92 55.13 8.11
CA LEU A 28 9.04 54.59 8.88
C LEU A 28 10.15 54.00 8.00
N LEU A 29 9.80 53.40 6.86
CA LEU A 29 10.77 52.85 5.90
C LEU A 29 11.49 53.95 5.11
N GLU A 30 10.85 55.10 4.89
CA GLU A 30 11.46 56.29 4.28
C GLU A 30 12.56 56.87 5.18
N GLU A 31 12.33 56.92 6.50
CA GLU A 31 13.30 57.42 7.48
C GLU A 31 14.36 56.37 7.87
N CYS A 32 13.95 55.10 8.00
CA CYS A 32 14.77 54.01 8.52
C CYS A 32 14.66 52.74 7.64
N PRO A 33 15.31 52.71 6.46
CA PRO A 33 15.19 51.60 5.51
C PRO A 33 15.80 50.27 6.00
N GLU A 34 16.62 50.29 7.05
CA GLU A 34 17.23 49.07 7.64
C GLU A 34 16.22 48.20 8.37
N LEU A 35 15.13 48.79 8.89
CA LEU A 35 14.05 48.06 9.58
C LEU A 35 13.37 47.00 8.69
N ALA A 36 13.52 47.12 7.37
CA ALA A 36 12.98 46.17 6.41
C ALA A 36 13.68 44.79 6.46
N ARG A 37 14.92 44.73 6.98
CA ARG A 37 15.70 43.49 7.16
C ARG A 37 15.47 42.79 8.49
N ASP A 38 14.76 43.44 9.41
CA ASP A 38 14.58 42.89 10.74
C ASP A 38 13.78 41.58 10.71
N ILE A 39 14.19 40.68 11.61
CA ILE A 39 13.57 39.37 11.84
C ILE A 39 13.12 39.23 13.29
N TYR A 40 12.18 38.31 13.53
CA TYR A 40 11.87 37.83 14.88
C TYR A 40 13.06 37.04 15.45
N GLU A 41 13.42 37.33 16.70
CA GLU A 41 14.54 36.67 17.41
C GLU A 41 14.08 35.52 18.33
N GLY A 42 12.80 35.44 18.69
CA GLY A 42 12.30 34.40 19.60
C GLY A 42 12.16 33.01 18.95
N ASP A 43 12.46 31.96 19.71
CA ASP A 43 12.51 30.55 19.24
C ASP A 43 11.27 30.07 18.47
N TYR A 44 10.09 30.60 18.79
CA TYR A 44 8.83 30.23 18.14
C TYR A 44 8.73 30.74 16.70
N TYR A 45 9.05 32.02 16.47
CA TYR A 45 8.91 32.71 15.18
C TYR A 45 10.25 33.07 14.54
N TYR A 46 11.35 32.50 15.05
CA TYR A 46 12.71 32.81 14.65
C TYR A 46 12.89 32.91 13.13
N GLY A 47 13.47 34.03 12.68
CA GLY A 47 13.77 34.28 11.27
C GLY A 47 12.59 34.72 10.41
N GLU A 48 11.36 34.80 10.95
CA GLU A 48 10.24 35.44 10.27
C GLU A 48 10.55 36.95 10.10
N SER A 49 10.40 37.46 8.88
CA SER A 49 10.67 38.86 8.53
C SER A 49 9.39 39.63 8.24
N CYS A 50 9.49 40.96 8.16
CA CYS A 50 8.36 41.82 7.78
C CYS A 50 7.77 41.44 6.40
N LEU A 51 8.60 40.95 5.47
CA LEU A 51 8.14 40.47 4.16
C LEU A 51 7.27 39.22 4.30
N HIS A 52 7.64 38.26 5.15
CA HIS A 52 6.81 37.08 5.43
C HIS A 52 5.43 37.48 5.96
N LEU A 53 5.38 38.41 6.92
CA LEU A 53 4.11 38.89 7.49
C LEU A 53 3.24 39.58 6.44
N ALA A 54 3.80 40.47 5.61
CA ALA A 54 3.07 41.15 4.55
C ALA A 54 2.45 40.15 3.55
N ILE A 55 3.19 39.08 3.24
CA ILE A 55 2.74 38.00 2.36
C ILE A 55 1.62 37.18 3.01
N ILE A 56 1.77 36.76 4.28
CA ILE A 56 0.74 36.03 5.03
C ILE A 56 -0.58 36.80 5.08
N GLN A 57 -0.47 38.11 5.28
CA GLN A 57 -1.62 39.02 5.35
C GLN A 57 -2.20 39.38 3.97
N GLN A 58 -1.61 38.87 2.88
CA GLN A 58 -1.99 39.16 1.49
C GLN A 58 -2.01 40.66 1.18
N ASN A 59 -1.14 41.44 1.84
CA ASN A 59 -1.06 42.88 1.65
C ASN A 59 -0.11 43.21 0.49
N VAL A 60 -0.65 43.22 -0.71
CA VAL A 60 0.09 43.52 -1.95
C VAL A 60 0.79 44.88 -1.88
N GLU A 61 0.11 45.91 -1.38
CA GLU A 61 0.69 47.25 -1.25
C GLU A 61 1.85 47.28 -0.26
N GLY A 62 1.71 46.56 0.86
CA GLY A 62 2.78 46.37 1.84
C GLY A 62 4.00 45.67 1.24
N VAL A 63 3.79 44.64 0.43
CA VAL A 63 4.86 43.94 -0.30
C VAL A 63 5.55 44.88 -1.29
N LYS A 64 4.81 45.67 -2.08
CA LYS A 64 5.38 46.67 -3.01
C LYS A 64 6.25 47.69 -2.28
N ILE A 65 5.79 48.22 -1.15
CA ILE A 65 6.55 49.20 -0.35
C ILE A 65 7.87 48.58 0.13
N LEU A 66 7.80 47.35 0.67
CA LEU A 66 8.98 46.63 1.13
C LEU A 66 9.99 46.39 -0.01
N LEU A 67 9.52 45.88 -1.16
CA LEU A 67 10.39 45.60 -2.31
C LEU A 67 11.03 46.87 -2.90
N ASN A 68 10.29 47.98 -2.98
CA ASN A 68 10.80 49.26 -3.48
C ASN A 68 11.90 49.88 -2.60
N THR A 69 12.03 49.43 -1.34
CA THR A 69 13.06 49.93 -0.42
C THR A 69 14.45 49.38 -0.79
N ASN A 70 14.55 48.35 -1.65
CA ASN A 70 15.77 47.65 -2.09
C ASN A 70 16.67 47.06 -0.97
N ASN A 71 16.29 47.25 0.29
CA ASN A 71 17.02 46.74 1.44
C ASN A 71 16.47 45.41 1.96
N VAL A 72 15.30 44.94 1.49
CA VAL A 72 14.67 43.72 2.00
C VAL A 72 15.44 42.47 1.58
N ASP A 73 15.62 41.55 2.52
CA ASP A 73 16.14 40.21 2.20
C ASP A 73 15.04 39.33 1.61
N LEU A 74 15.12 39.09 0.30
CA LEU A 74 14.19 38.24 -0.46
C LEU A 74 14.35 36.74 -0.13
N HIS A 75 15.43 36.38 0.56
CA HIS A 75 15.78 35.00 0.90
C HIS A 75 15.88 34.77 2.41
N ALA A 76 15.29 35.67 3.21
CA ALA A 76 15.15 35.50 4.64
C ALA A 76 14.47 34.16 4.96
N ARG A 77 14.91 33.47 6.02
CA ARG A 77 14.40 32.14 6.36
C ARG A 77 13.64 32.11 7.67
N ALA A 78 12.34 31.85 7.61
CA ALA A 78 11.49 31.61 8.78
C ALA A 78 11.68 30.17 9.31
N GLN A 79 12.63 29.99 10.24
CA GLN A 79 13.06 28.68 10.77
C GLN A 79 12.51 28.34 12.16
N GLY A 80 11.76 29.27 12.76
CA GLY A 80 11.17 29.13 14.09
C GLY A 80 10.37 27.84 14.24
N THR A 81 10.29 27.35 15.49
CA THR A 81 9.61 26.08 15.77
C THR A 81 8.17 26.10 15.27
N PHE A 82 7.48 27.24 15.21
CA PHE A 82 6.13 27.36 14.65
C PHE A 82 6.02 26.79 13.23
N PHE A 83 6.97 27.12 12.36
CA PHE A 83 6.99 26.79 10.93
C PHE A 83 7.41 25.34 10.62
N VAL A 84 7.85 24.58 11.62
CA VAL A 84 8.26 23.19 11.43
C VAL A 84 7.02 22.26 11.40
N PRO A 85 6.99 21.22 10.54
CA PRO A 85 5.95 20.19 10.55
C PRO A 85 5.77 19.50 11.93
N VAL A 86 4.54 19.15 12.29
CA VAL A 86 4.18 18.56 13.59
C VAL A 86 4.85 17.21 13.81
N ASP A 87 5.08 16.44 12.74
CA ASP A 87 5.78 15.16 12.81
C ASP A 87 7.22 15.29 13.30
N ILE A 88 7.85 16.45 13.14
CA ILE A 88 9.21 16.71 13.63
C ILE A 88 9.18 17.25 15.06
N LYS A 89 8.17 18.06 15.42
CA LYS A 89 7.99 18.61 16.77
C LYS A 89 7.87 17.53 17.85
N ARG A 90 7.27 16.38 17.52
CA ARG A 90 7.03 15.28 18.48
C ARG A 90 8.26 14.44 18.80
N GLY A 91 9.43 14.76 18.23
CA GLY A 91 10.65 13.96 18.44
C GLY A 91 10.65 12.63 17.67
N ASP A 92 9.70 12.43 16.76
CA ASP A 92 9.61 11.28 15.85
C ASP A 92 10.67 11.32 14.73
N VAL A 93 11.87 11.82 15.02
CA VAL A 93 13.00 11.98 14.07
C VAL A 93 13.41 10.65 13.43
N LYS A 94 13.10 9.51 14.10
CA LYS A 94 13.32 8.16 13.56
C LYS A 94 12.38 7.80 12.40
N LEU A 95 11.24 8.47 12.25
CA LEU A 95 10.34 8.26 11.13
C LEU A 95 10.81 9.07 9.93
N ARG A 96 11.48 8.42 8.97
CA ARG A 96 11.73 8.95 7.60
C ARG A 96 10.45 9.35 6.83
N LYS A 97 9.28 9.30 7.46
CA LYS A 97 7.96 9.54 6.89
C LYS A 97 7.40 10.90 7.33
N HIS A 98 7.98 11.98 6.80
CA HIS A 98 7.37 13.31 6.91
C HIS A 98 6.03 13.32 6.24
N LYS A 99 5.01 13.81 6.94
CA LYS A 99 3.69 14.06 6.38
C LYS A 99 3.51 15.52 5.97
N TYR A 100 4.45 16.38 6.38
CA TYR A 100 4.38 17.82 6.21
C TYR A 100 3.06 18.40 6.77
N GLU A 101 2.49 17.71 7.78
CA GLU A 101 1.28 18.12 8.47
C GLU A 101 1.72 19.12 9.55
N GLY A 102 1.25 20.36 9.49
CA GLY A 102 1.57 21.39 10.48
C GLY A 102 0.65 22.59 10.38
N TYR A 103 0.65 23.43 11.42
CA TYR A 103 -0.18 24.64 11.46
C TYR A 103 0.21 25.66 10.38
N ALA A 104 1.51 25.77 10.06
CA ALA A 104 2.05 26.79 9.17
C ALA A 104 3.40 26.38 8.56
N TYR A 105 3.47 25.20 7.94
CA TYR A 105 4.68 24.82 7.21
C TYR A 105 4.62 25.42 5.80
N TYR A 106 5.42 26.48 5.53
CA TYR A 106 5.42 27.23 4.27
C TYR A 106 6.78 27.26 3.54
N GLY A 107 7.75 26.44 3.98
CA GLY A 107 9.04 26.27 3.32
C GLY A 107 10.05 27.41 3.48
N GLU A 108 10.04 28.08 4.64
CA GLU A 108 11.03 29.07 5.11
C GLU A 108 11.16 30.38 4.32
N LEU A 109 10.98 30.40 3.00
CA LEU A 109 11.31 31.53 2.13
C LEU A 109 10.09 32.43 1.85
N PRO A 110 10.26 33.75 1.60
CA PRO A 110 9.15 34.64 1.27
C PRO A 110 8.38 34.19 0.01
N LEU A 111 9.11 33.79 -1.04
CA LEU A 111 8.51 33.29 -2.27
C LEU A 111 7.70 32.02 -2.05
N SER A 112 8.16 31.13 -1.17
CA SER A 112 7.41 29.93 -0.87
C SER A 112 6.16 30.18 -0.04
N PHE A 113 6.15 31.21 0.82
CA PHE A 113 4.94 31.67 1.50
C PHE A 113 3.89 32.16 0.48
N ALA A 114 4.30 32.97 -0.50
CA ALA A 114 3.40 33.48 -1.53
C ALA A 114 2.74 32.33 -2.32
N VAL A 115 3.55 31.33 -2.67
CA VAL A 115 3.10 30.11 -3.38
C VAL A 115 2.19 29.24 -2.51
N SER A 116 2.47 29.12 -1.22
CA SER A 116 1.67 28.33 -0.27
C SER A 116 0.29 28.94 -0.02
N ILE A 117 0.19 30.27 -0.09
CA ILE A 117 -1.07 31.03 0.00
C ILE A 117 -1.83 31.01 -1.33
N GLY A 118 -1.11 30.87 -2.45
CA GLY A 118 -1.68 30.85 -3.80
C GLY A 118 -1.93 32.25 -4.39
N ASN A 119 -1.26 33.29 -3.88
CA ASN A 119 -1.40 34.65 -4.41
C ASN A 119 -0.43 34.89 -5.58
N LYS A 120 -0.98 34.96 -6.79
CA LYS A 120 -0.23 35.16 -8.04
C LYS A 120 0.40 36.54 -8.16
N GLU A 121 -0.30 37.60 -7.73
CA GLU A 121 0.20 38.97 -7.83
C GLU A 121 1.44 39.17 -6.94
N ILE A 122 1.41 38.63 -5.72
CA ILE A 122 2.58 38.66 -4.82
C ILE A 122 3.74 37.83 -5.40
N TYR A 123 3.43 36.68 -6.00
CA TYR A 123 4.45 35.86 -6.66
C TYR A 123 5.14 36.63 -7.80
N ASP A 124 4.36 37.29 -8.66
CA ASP A 124 4.89 38.07 -9.78
C ASP A 124 5.80 39.19 -9.29
N LEU A 125 5.36 39.95 -8.28
CA LEU A 125 6.17 41.02 -7.67
C LEU A 125 7.52 40.49 -7.16
N LEU A 126 7.55 39.33 -6.51
CA LEU A 126 8.80 38.74 -6.00
C LEU A 126 9.73 38.27 -7.13
N ILE A 127 9.19 37.68 -8.19
CA ILE A 127 9.98 37.22 -9.35
C ILE A 127 10.49 38.40 -10.20
N GLU A 128 9.70 39.47 -10.32
CA GLU A 128 10.13 40.71 -10.98
C GLU A 128 11.37 41.30 -10.31
N HIS A 129 11.44 41.22 -8.97
CA HIS A 129 12.59 41.61 -8.15
C HIS A 129 13.69 40.52 -8.03
N ASP A 130 13.80 39.61 -9.02
CA ASP A 130 14.88 38.61 -9.14
C ASP A 130 14.94 37.56 -8.00
N CYS A 131 13.82 37.28 -7.33
CA CYS A 131 13.76 36.16 -6.39
C CYS A 131 13.94 34.81 -7.13
N ASP A 132 14.82 33.94 -6.62
CA ASP A 132 15.09 32.62 -7.19
C ASP A 132 14.10 31.54 -6.69
N PRO A 133 13.24 30.97 -7.56
CA PRO A 133 12.32 29.88 -7.21
C PRO A 133 12.97 28.51 -7.07
N SER A 134 14.25 28.36 -7.48
CA SER A 134 14.97 27.09 -7.35
C SER A 134 15.48 26.83 -5.93
N LEU A 135 15.51 27.86 -5.09
CA LEU A 135 15.92 27.75 -3.69
C LEU A 135 15.03 26.78 -2.91
N THR A 136 15.66 26.11 -1.95
CA THR A 136 15.05 25.04 -1.17
C THR A 136 15.08 25.34 0.31
N ASP A 137 14.07 24.85 1.02
CA ASP A 137 14.03 24.88 2.48
C ASP A 137 14.98 23.85 3.12
N ARG A 138 14.98 23.71 4.45
CA ARG A 138 15.80 22.69 5.15
C ARG A 138 15.51 21.24 4.76
N PHE A 139 14.37 20.96 4.13
CA PHE A 139 13.97 19.63 3.67
C PHE A 139 14.31 19.40 2.18
N GLY A 140 14.94 20.38 1.51
CA GLY A 140 15.23 20.33 0.08
C GLY A 140 13.98 20.59 -0.77
N ASN A 141 12.87 21.07 -0.19
CA ASN A 141 11.66 21.37 -0.92
C ASN A 141 11.78 22.75 -1.57
N ASN A 142 11.66 22.81 -2.89
CA ASN A 142 11.51 24.05 -3.65
C ASN A 142 10.04 24.50 -3.71
N VAL A 143 9.77 25.62 -4.39
CA VAL A 143 8.41 26.17 -4.55
C VAL A 143 7.42 25.18 -5.18
N LEU A 144 7.86 24.33 -6.12
CA LEU A 144 7.01 23.32 -6.74
C LEU A 144 6.64 22.20 -5.75
N HIS A 145 7.55 21.78 -4.88
CA HIS A 145 7.21 20.83 -3.81
C HIS A 145 6.18 21.43 -2.84
N LEU A 146 6.24 22.73 -2.58
CA LEU A 146 5.36 23.39 -1.61
C LEU A 146 3.94 23.55 -2.15
N THR A 147 3.76 23.86 -3.44
CA THR A 147 2.42 23.78 -4.06
C THR A 147 1.79 22.39 -3.95
N VAL A 148 2.60 21.32 -4.03
CA VAL A 148 2.13 19.94 -3.85
C VAL A 148 1.70 19.67 -2.41
N ILE A 149 2.47 20.18 -1.43
CA ILE A 149 2.18 20.01 -0.01
C ILE A 149 0.88 20.74 0.37
N HIS A 150 0.70 21.95 -0.16
CA HIS A 150 -0.51 22.77 0.04
C HIS A 150 -1.67 22.46 -0.90
N ASP A 151 -1.51 21.51 -1.83
CA ASP A 151 -2.55 21.05 -2.75
C ASP A 151 -3.08 22.19 -3.66
N GLN A 152 -2.17 22.97 -4.24
CA GLN A 152 -2.46 24.14 -5.07
C GLN A 152 -2.14 23.89 -6.56
N PRO A 153 -2.99 23.15 -7.31
CA PRO A 153 -2.73 22.78 -8.70
C PRO A 153 -2.64 23.99 -9.65
N ASP A 154 -3.46 25.01 -9.42
CA ASP A 154 -3.47 26.21 -10.26
C ASP A 154 -2.20 27.05 -10.08
N MET A 155 -1.69 27.14 -8.84
CA MET A 155 -0.43 27.83 -8.57
C MET A 155 0.76 27.07 -9.17
N TYR A 156 0.77 25.74 -9.11
CA TYR A 156 1.81 24.93 -9.75
C TYR A 156 1.86 25.14 -11.26
N TYR A 157 0.70 25.16 -11.91
CA TYR A 157 0.61 25.49 -13.34
C TYR A 157 1.12 26.90 -13.63
N TYR A 158 0.75 27.87 -12.79
CA TYR A 158 1.15 29.25 -12.94
C TYR A 158 2.67 29.42 -12.85
N VAL A 159 3.30 28.86 -11.80
CA VAL A 159 4.75 28.89 -11.58
C VAL A 159 5.52 28.31 -12.77
N LEU A 160 5.07 27.18 -13.33
CA LEU A 160 5.75 26.56 -14.49
C LEU A 160 5.58 27.33 -15.80
N LYS A 161 4.49 28.10 -15.94
CA LYS A 161 4.23 28.92 -17.14
C LYS A 161 4.81 30.32 -17.07
N HIS A 162 5.29 30.74 -15.91
CA HIS A 162 5.89 32.04 -15.73
C HIS A 162 7.11 32.21 -16.66
N SER A 163 7.29 33.40 -17.25
CA SER A 163 8.31 33.62 -18.30
C SER A 163 9.73 33.74 -17.74
N LYS A 164 9.86 34.21 -16.49
CA LYS A 164 11.12 34.48 -15.80
C LYS A 164 11.39 33.40 -14.75
N ASN A 165 12.61 32.83 -14.77
CA ASN A 165 13.15 31.85 -13.82
C ASN A 165 12.20 30.68 -13.51
N THR A 166 12.01 29.75 -14.45
CA THR A 166 11.18 28.57 -14.19
C THR A 166 11.92 27.51 -13.38
N PRO A 167 11.37 27.04 -12.25
CA PRO A 167 11.99 25.95 -11.48
C PRO A 167 11.90 24.62 -12.23
N ASP A 168 12.92 23.76 -12.10
CA ASP A 168 12.92 22.42 -12.72
C ASP A 168 11.83 21.54 -12.07
N PRO A 169 10.83 21.05 -12.84
CA PRO A 169 9.80 20.13 -12.34
C PRO A 169 10.34 18.76 -11.96
N ASN A 170 11.59 18.43 -12.31
CA ASN A 170 12.26 17.19 -11.94
C ASN A 170 13.27 17.37 -10.81
N ALA A 171 13.38 18.57 -10.22
CA ALA A 171 14.21 18.79 -9.05
C ALA A 171 13.78 17.87 -7.91
N CYS A 172 14.76 17.27 -7.23
CA CYS A 172 14.51 16.35 -6.13
C CYS A 172 14.75 17.04 -4.79
N ASN A 173 13.92 16.73 -3.80
CA ASN A 173 14.17 17.12 -2.41
C ASN A 173 15.17 16.19 -1.69
N ASN A 174 15.41 16.41 -0.39
CA ASN A 174 16.35 15.59 0.40
C ASN A 174 15.95 14.11 0.51
N LYS A 175 14.72 13.74 0.10
CA LYS A 175 14.25 12.35 0.00
C LYS A 175 14.37 11.77 -1.40
N ASN A 176 14.99 12.50 -2.33
CA ASN A 176 15.04 12.17 -3.74
C ASN A 176 13.64 12.04 -4.38
N LEU A 177 12.65 12.78 -3.87
CA LEU A 177 11.31 12.85 -4.46
C LEU A 177 11.23 14.09 -5.34
N THR A 178 10.72 13.92 -6.56
CA THR A 178 10.26 15.04 -7.39
C THR A 178 8.89 15.53 -6.91
N PRO A 179 8.40 16.72 -7.35
CA PRO A 179 7.05 17.17 -7.07
C PRO A 179 5.97 16.13 -7.44
N LEU A 180 6.12 15.43 -8.57
CA LEU A 180 5.22 14.35 -8.99
C LEU A 180 5.26 13.16 -8.02
N ALA A 181 6.46 12.72 -7.64
CA ALA A 181 6.64 11.62 -6.69
C ALA A 181 6.14 12.00 -5.28
N LEU A 182 6.28 13.27 -4.90
CA LEU A 182 5.76 13.81 -3.65
C LEU A 182 4.22 13.83 -3.63
N ALA A 183 3.57 14.20 -4.73
CA ALA A 183 2.12 14.14 -4.87
C ALA A 183 1.58 12.71 -4.70
N ALA A 184 2.27 11.75 -5.32
CA ALA A 184 2.02 10.33 -5.15
C ALA A 184 2.24 9.85 -3.70
N TYR A 185 3.31 10.29 -3.04
CA TYR A 185 3.64 9.94 -1.66
C TYR A 185 2.64 10.50 -0.64
N LEU A 186 2.13 11.72 -0.85
CA LEU A 186 1.11 12.33 0.00
C LEU A 186 -0.30 11.81 -0.30
N GLY A 187 -0.51 11.19 -1.46
CA GLY A 187 -1.81 10.72 -1.93
C GLY A 187 -2.73 11.86 -2.37
N LYS A 188 -2.18 12.88 -3.04
CA LYS A 188 -2.92 14.04 -3.56
C LYS A 188 -3.34 13.78 -5.00
N GLN A 189 -4.55 13.25 -5.18
CA GLN A 189 -5.01 12.78 -6.50
C GLN A 189 -5.11 13.89 -7.54
N GLU A 190 -5.84 14.96 -7.22
CA GLU A 190 -6.07 16.08 -8.15
C GLU A 190 -4.75 16.73 -8.56
N MET A 191 -3.88 17.00 -7.58
CA MET A 191 -2.54 17.53 -7.85
C MET A 191 -1.72 16.59 -8.74
N PHE A 192 -1.71 15.30 -8.45
CA PHE A 192 -0.98 14.30 -9.25
C PHE A 192 -1.47 14.25 -10.70
N GLU A 193 -2.79 14.26 -10.90
CA GLU A 193 -3.41 14.30 -12.23
C GLU A 193 -3.02 15.57 -12.98
N LYS A 194 -3.09 16.72 -12.31
CA LYS A 194 -2.72 18.00 -12.91
C LYS A 194 -1.25 18.06 -13.30
N ILE A 195 -0.33 17.60 -12.45
CA ILE A 195 1.10 17.55 -12.79
C ILE A 195 1.32 16.67 -14.02
N LEU A 196 0.67 15.50 -14.10
CA LEU A 196 0.78 14.62 -15.27
C LEU A 196 0.27 15.30 -16.54
N GLU A 197 -0.87 15.98 -16.49
CA GLU A 197 -1.43 16.73 -17.62
C GLU A 197 -0.48 17.84 -18.09
N ILE A 198 0.07 18.63 -17.17
CA ILE A 198 1.00 19.74 -17.49
C ILE A 198 2.30 19.21 -18.08
N SER A 199 2.79 18.09 -17.55
CA SER A 199 4.01 17.44 -18.04
C SER A 199 3.80 16.76 -19.40
N SER A 200 2.55 16.51 -19.79
CA SER A 200 2.23 15.81 -21.02
C SER A 200 2.43 16.71 -22.25
N LYS A 201 2.98 16.11 -23.31
CA LYS A 201 3.12 16.75 -24.61
C LYS A 201 2.04 16.22 -25.55
N GLN A 202 1.13 17.10 -25.96
CA GLN A 202 0.13 16.79 -26.96
C GLN A 202 0.75 16.80 -28.36
N PHE A 203 0.60 15.71 -29.11
CA PHE A 203 1.07 15.60 -30.50
C PHE A 203 0.01 16.04 -31.51
N TRP A 204 -1.21 15.57 -31.31
CA TRP A 204 -2.36 15.91 -32.16
C TRP A 204 -3.66 15.65 -31.40
N SER A 205 -4.70 16.36 -31.81
CA SER A 205 -6.08 16.12 -31.40
C SER A 205 -6.95 16.14 -32.64
N PHE A 206 -7.76 15.11 -32.81
CA PHE A 206 -8.78 15.05 -33.85
C PHE A 206 -10.14 14.80 -33.20
N ASN A 207 -10.97 15.84 -33.19
CA ASN A 207 -12.26 15.84 -32.52
C ASN A 207 -12.14 15.38 -31.04
N SER A 208 -12.68 14.20 -30.69
CA SER A 208 -12.65 13.64 -29.33
C SER A 208 -11.42 12.79 -29.02
N VAL A 209 -10.54 12.54 -30.00
CA VAL A 209 -9.35 11.68 -29.83
C VAL A 209 -8.11 12.56 -29.71
N THR A 210 -7.40 12.42 -28.60
CA THR A 210 -6.13 13.11 -28.37
C THR A 210 -4.99 12.10 -28.23
N CYS A 211 -3.85 12.41 -28.85
CA CYS A 211 -2.60 11.70 -28.64
C CYS A 211 -1.66 12.59 -27.83
N SER A 212 -1.46 12.22 -26.56
CA SER A 212 -0.49 12.85 -25.67
C SER A 212 0.57 11.85 -25.23
N ALA A 213 1.81 12.31 -25.13
CA ALA A 213 2.90 11.59 -24.48
C ALA A 213 3.11 12.13 -23.07
N TYR A 214 3.28 11.23 -22.12
CA TYR A 214 3.60 11.56 -20.73
C TYR A 214 5.07 11.24 -20.48
N PRO A 215 5.83 12.14 -19.84
CA PRO A 215 7.21 11.86 -19.47
C PRO A 215 7.24 10.76 -18.41
N LEU A 216 8.07 9.75 -18.65
CA LEU A 216 8.19 8.59 -17.76
C LEU A 216 9.30 8.75 -16.72
N ARG A 217 10.14 9.78 -16.87
CA ARG A 217 11.18 10.14 -15.90
C ARG A 217 10.53 10.48 -14.55
N ALA A 218 11.00 9.86 -13.47
CA ALA A 218 10.45 9.93 -12.11
C ALA A 218 9.01 9.38 -11.93
N PHE A 219 8.30 9.06 -13.01
CA PHE A 219 7.02 8.35 -12.96
C PHE A 219 7.25 6.84 -12.88
N ASP A 220 8.10 6.31 -13.76
CA ASP A 220 8.31 4.88 -13.93
C ASP A 220 9.20 4.24 -12.85
N THR A 221 9.04 2.93 -12.60
CA THR A 221 9.83 2.16 -11.63
C THR A 221 11.23 1.78 -12.13
N ILE A 222 11.52 1.99 -13.41
CA ILE A 222 12.82 1.71 -14.02
C ILE A 222 13.63 3.00 -14.03
N GLY A 223 14.73 3.01 -13.29
CA GLY A 223 15.69 4.11 -13.25
C GLY A 223 16.57 4.14 -14.50
N LYS A 224 17.42 5.17 -14.60
CA LYS A 224 18.29 5.41 -15.76
C LYS A 224 19.22 4.24 -16.11
N ASP A 225 19.67 3.52 -15.09
CA ASP A 225 20.61 2.41 -15.23
C ASP A 225 19.89 1.04 -15.30
N GLY A 226 18.55 1.04 -15.42
CA GLY A 226 17.73 -0.17 -15.39
C GLY A 226 17.48 -0.73 -13.98
N GLU A 227 18.08 -0.13 -12.96
CA GLU A 227 17.79 -0.41 -11.56
C GLU A 227 16.39 0.04 -11.17
N THR A 228 15.85 -0.51 -10.08
CA THR A 228 14.53 -0.13 -9.60
C THR A 228 14.60 1.22 -8.87
N ASP A 229 13.92 2.23 -9.40
CA ASP A 229 13.75 3.51 -8.71
C ASP A 229 12.68 3.36 -7.62
N TRP A 230 13.14 3.34 -6.37
CA TRP A 230 12.27 3.22 -5.21
C TRP A 230 11.52 4.52 -4.87
N ASN A 231 11.96 5.65 -5.41
CA ASN A 231 11.41 6.98 -5.17
C ASN A 231 10.50 7.45 -6.31
N SER A 232 10.30 6.62 -7.34
CA SER A 232 9.39 6.94 -8.42
C SER A 232 7.95 7.07 -7.94
N ALA A 233 7.19 7.90 -8.64
CA ALA A 233 5.78 8.12 -8.33
C ALA A 233 4.99 6.81 -8.35
N MET A 234 5.28 5.91 -9.31
CA MET A 234 4.65 4.61 -9.39
C MET A 234 4.92 3.73 -8.16
N MET A 235 6.15 3.73 -7.66
CA MET A 235 6.51 2.99 -6.46
C MET A 235 5.83 3.58 -5.22
N MET A 236 5.77 4.91 -5.11
CA MET A 236 5.05 5.59 -4.01
C MET A 236 3.57 5.23 -3.99
N ILE A 237 2.91 5.21 -5.15
CA ILE A 237 1.50 4.83 -5.29
C ILE A 237 1.26 3.40 -4.76
N ILE A 238 2.11 2.45 -5.15
CA ILE A 238 1.92 1.02 -4.82
C ILE A 238 2.22 0.72 -3.34
N ARG A 239 3.25 1.38 -2.78
CA ARG A 239 3.61 1.23 -1.35
C ARG A 239 2.68 2.01 -0.43
N GLY A 240 1.87 2.93 -0.97
CA GLY A 240 0.90 3.72 -0.25
C GLY A 240 -0.14 2.89 0.50
N THR A 241 -0.32 3.17 1.79
CA THR A 241 -1.28 2.45 2.65
C THR A 241 -2.65 3.13 2.76
N LYS A 242 -2.72 4.44 2.51
CA LYS A 242 -3.97 5.23 2.61
C LYS A 242 -4.91 4.96 1.43
N ASP A 243 -6.21 5.16 1.64
CA ASP A 243 -7.24 4.95 0.62
C ASP A 243 -7.06 5.84 -0.61
N ARG A 244 -6.58 7.07 -0.42
CA ARG A 244 -6.26 8.00 -1.53
C ARG A 244 -5.23 7.43 -2.53
N HIS A 245 -4.33 6.54 -2.09
CA HIS A 245 -3.39 5.89 -3.01
C HIS A 245 -4.08 4.85 -3.90
N LEU A 246 -5.18 4.25 -3.44
CA LEU A 246 -5.97 3.33 -4.25
C LEU A 246 -6.68 4.05 -5.39
N ASP A 247 -7.04 5.32 -5.17
CA ASP A 247 -7.63 6.18 -6.21
C ASP A 247 -6.58 6.55 -7.26
N LEU A 248 -5.35 6.86 -6.85
CA LEU A 248 -4.21 7.11 -7.75
C LEU A 248 -3.90 5.93 -8.69
N ILE A 249 -4.04 4.67 -8.23
CA ILE A 249 -3.85 3.47 -9.07
C ILE A 249 -4.90 3.38 -10.18
N SER A 250 -6.08 3.95 -9.95
CA SER A 250 -7.18 3.94 -10.90
C SER A 250 -6.98 4.96 -12.03
N ASN A 251 -5.99 5.84 -11.93
CA ASN A 251 -5.62 6.78 -12.98
C ASN A 251 -5.37 6.06 -14.32
N LYS A 252 -5.81 6.68 -15.42
CA LYS A 252 -5.75 6.09 -16.76
C LYS A 252 -4.31 5.83 -17.23
N VAL A 253 -3.38 6.73 -16.93
CA VAL A 253 -1.96 6.61 -17.34
C VAL A 253 -1.29 5.50 -16.55
N VAL A 254 -1.46 5.50 -15.23
CA VAL A 254 -0.94 4.47 -14.30
C VAL A 254 -1.43 3.08 -14.70
N SER A 255 -2.74 2.94 -14.90
CA SER A 255 -3.34 1.66 -15.26
C SER A 255 -2.94 1.18 -16.67
N ARG A 256 -2.72 2.09 -17.63
CA ARG A 256 -2.22 1.72 -18.95
C ARG A 256 -0.78 1.23 -18.90
N LEU A 257 0.11 1.94 -18.20
CA LEU A 257 1.51 1.55 -18.07
C LEU A 257 1.65 0.16 -17.42
N LEU A 258 0.89 -0.10 -16.35
CA LEU A 258 0.88 -1.42 -15.72
C LEU A 258 0.43 -2.54 -16.66
N LYS A 259 -0.56 -2.28 -17.52
CA LYS A 259 -1.04 -3.26 -18.49
C LYS A 259 0.02 -3.60 -19.53
N GLU A 260 0.77 -2.61 -20.01
CA GLU A 260 1.88 -2.85 -20.95
C GLU A 260 3.02 -3.62 -20.28
N LYS A 261 3.40 -3.24 -19.05
CA LYS A 261 4.38 -3.98 -18.24
C LYS A 261 3.96 -5.42 -17.97
N TRP A 262 2.68 -5.65 -17.68
CA TRP A 262 2.13 -6.99 -17.50
C TRP A 262 2.29 -7.82 -18.76
N LYS A 263 1.92 -7.30 -19.92
CA LYS A 263 2.06 -8.03 -21.20
C LYS A 263 3.51 -8.41 -21.51
N LYS A 264 4.46 -7.51 -21.23
CA LYS A 264 5.87 -7.75 -21.55
C LYS A 264 6.57 -8.65 -20.53
N PHE A 265 6.57 -8.26 -19.26
CA PHE A 265 7.37 -8.90 -18.23
C PHE A 265 6.61 -9.99 -17.47
N GLY A 266 5.33 -9.74 -17.20
CA GLY A 266 4.56 -10.54 -16.26
C GLY A 266 3.90 -11.77 -16.89
N GLN A 267 3.21 -11.57 -18.02
CA GLN A 267 2.19 -12.50 -18.49
C GLN A 267 2.75 -13.88 -18.81
N PHE A 268 3.78 -13.96 -19.65
CA PHE A 268 4.38 -15.26 -20.03
C PHE A 268 5.00 -15.99 -18.83
N LYS A 269 5.77 -15.27 -18.01
CA LYS A 269 6.41 -15.83 -16.82
C LYS A 269 5.39 -16.31 -15.80
N PHE A 270 4.33 -15.54 -15.58
CA PHE A 270 3.25 -15.89 -14.67
C PHE A 270 2.50 -17.15 -15.12
N TYR A 271 2.13 -17.25 -16.40
CA TYR A 271 1.46 -18.45 -16.91
C TYR A 271 2.38 -19.68 -16.90
N ARG A 272 3.69 -19.51 -17.18
CA ARG A 272 4.67 -20.59 -17.03
C ARG A 272 4.77 -21.08 -15.59
N LEU A 273 4.79 -20.16 -14.61
CA LEU A 273 4.78 -20.50 -13.18
C LEU A 273 3.48 -21.19 -12.77
N CYS A 274 2.34 -20.70 -13.26
CA CYS A 274 1.03 -21.31 -13.03
C CYS A 274 0.98 -22.74 -13.58
N ALA A 275 1.45 -22.94 -14.82
CA ALA A 275 1.53 -24.26 -15.44
C ALA A 275 2.47 -25.21 -14.65
N ALA A 276 3.65 -24.74 -14.25
CA ALA A 276 4.57 -25.55 -13.45
C ALA A 276 3.97 -25.94 -12.08
N PHE A 277 3.22 -25.03 -11.44
CA PHE A 277 2.49 -25.32 -10.21
C PHE A 277 1.36 -26.34 -10.42
N LEU A 278 0.54 -26.17 -11.46
CA LEU A 278 -0.52 -27.12 -11.78
C LEU A 278 0.04 -28.51 -12.08
N MET A 279 1.18 -28.60 -12.77
CA MET A 279 1.88 -29.86 -13.01
C MET A 279 2.39 -30.48 -11.70
N HIS A 280 2.97 -29.68 -10.79
CA HIS A 280 3.42 -30.14 -9.47
C HIS A 280 2.27 -30.76 -8.66
N VAL A 281 1.14 -30.07 -8.61
CA VAL A 281 -0.05 -30.53 -7.89
C VAL A 281 -0.68 -31.76 -8.56
N LEU A 282 -0.75 -31.78 -9.91
CA LEU A 282 -1.24 -32.94 -10.65
C LEU A 282 -0.39 -34.18 -10.35
N PHE A 283 0.93 -34.08 -10.43
CA PHE A 283 1.81 -35.21 -10.15
C PHE A 283 1.74 -35.66 -8.69
N LEU A 284 1.58 -34.72 -7.74
CA LEU A 284 1.30 -35.08 -6.36
C LEU A 284 -0.01 -35.86 -6.23
N THR A 285 -1.10 -35.41 -6.87
CA THR A 285 -2.36 -36.14 -6.79
C THR A 285 -2.24 -37.55 -7.36
N VAL A 286 -1.59 -37.72 -8.51
CA VAL A 286 -1.35 -39.04 -9.10
C VAL A 286 -0.49 -39.91 -8.17
N ALA A 287 0.57 -39.36 -7.58
CA ALA A 287 1.41 -40.08 -6.62
C ALA A 287 0.64 -40.54 -5.38
N VAL A 288 -0.28 -39.72 -4.87
CA VAL A 288 -1.13 -40.06 -3.71
C VAL A 288 -2.18 -41.12 -4.09
N TYR A 289 -2.79 -41.04 -5.27
CA TYR A 289 -3.78 -42.04 -5.72
C TYR A 289 -3.17 -43.40 -6.08
N LEU A 290 -1.93 -43.41 -6.58
CA LEU A 290 -1.19 -44.66 -6.88
C LEU A 290 -0.54 -45.27 -5.63
N ARG A 291 -0.82 -44.73 -4.43
CA ARG A 291 -0.25 -45.23 -3.19
C ARG A 291 -0.87 -46.59 -2.84
N PRO A 292 -0.05 -47.63 -2.60
CA PRO A 292 -0.54 -48.96 -2.27
C PRO A 292 -1.08 -48.99 -0.83
N ASN A 293 -2.04 -49.88 -0.60
CA ASN A 293 -2.64 -50.08 0.72
C ASN A 293 -1.71 -50.85 1.69
N GLN A 294 -0.75 -51.61 1.18
CA GLN A 294 0.22 -52.37 1.98
C GLN A 294 1.50 -51.57 2.18
N ALA A 295 1.96 -51.48 3.43
CA ALA A 295 3.10 -50.64 3.80
C ALA A 295 4.45 -51.16 3.26
N SER A 296 4.57 -52.48 3.02
CA SER A 296 5.76 -53.10 2.40
C SER A 296 6.04 -52.56 1.00
N ASP A 297 4.97 -52.30 0.25
CA ASP A 297 5.03 -51.94 -1.16
C ASP A 297 5.35 -50.45 -1.36
N LEU A 298 5.42 -49.67 -0.27
CA LEU A 298 5.90 -48.29 -0.28
C LEU A 298 7.38 -48.20 -0.69
N ARG A 299 8.21 -49.16 -0.28
CA ARG A 299 9.66 -49.17 -0.58
C ARG A 299 10.10 -50.16 -1.64
N TYR A 300 9.49 -51.34 -1.67
CA TYR A 300 9.97 -52.46 -2.49
C TYR A 300 8.97 -52.91 -3.56
N GLY A 301 7.95 -52.09 -3.84
CA GLY A 301 6.94 -52.41 -4.85
C GLY A 301 7.57 -52.50 -6.24
N THR A 302 7.36 -53.62 -6.94
CA THR A 302 7.87 -53.86 -8.30
C THR A 302 6.79 -53.82 -9.37
N SER A 303 5.55 -53.48 -9.00
CA SER A 303 4.44 -53.38 -9.96
C SER A 303 4.66 -52.21 -10.92
N SER A 304 4.04 -52.28 -12.11
CA SER A 304 4.02 -51.17 -13.07
C SER A 304 3.44 -49.89 -12.45
N THR A 305 2.48 -50.03 -11.54
CA THR A 305 1.89 -48.94 -10.75
C THR A 305 2.90 -48.31 -9.78
N ASP A 306 3.76 -49.13 -9.16
CA ASP A 306 4.77 -48.67 -8.19
C ASP A 306 5.89 -47.92 -8.89
N ILE A 307 6.33 -48.43 -10.06
CA ILE A 307 7.30 -47.75 -10.92
C ILE A 307 6.76 -46.39 -11.36
N ALA A 308 5.51 -46.33 -11.81
CA ALA A 308 4.87 -45.06 -12.17
C ALA A 308 4.80 -44.09 -10.99
N ARG A 309 4.43 -44.57 -9.79
CA ARG A 309 4.44 -43.76 -8.56
C ARG A 309 5.82 -43.20 -8.27
N TYR A 310 6.89 -44.01 -8.32
CA TYR A 310 8.25 -43.55 -8.04
C TYR A 310 8.70 -42.44 -9.00
N VAL A 311 8.31 -42.51 -10.27
CA VAL A 311 8.58 -41.43 -11.24
C VAL A 311 7.89 -40.12 -10.79
N PHE A 312 6.60 -40.17 -10.45
CA PHE A 312 5.88 -38.97 -9.99
C PHE A 312 6.39 -38.45 -8.65
N GLU A 313 6.68 -39.32 -7.68
CA GLU A 313 7.26 -38.93 -6.38
C GLU A 313 8.62 -38.25 -6.58
N SER A 314 9.49 -38.79 -7.45
CA SER A 314 10.80 -38.19 -7.74
C SER A 314 10.68 -36.76 -8.27
N PHE A 315 9.69 -36.51 -9.15
CA PHE A 315 9.43 -35.18 -9.68
C PHE A 315 8.90 -34.23 -8.59
N VAL A 316 7.94 -34.69 -7.78
CA VAL A 316 7.38 -33.89 -6.68
C VAL A 316 8.46 -33.52 -5.67
N ILE A 317 9.35 -34.46 -5.32
CA ILE A 317 10.49 -34.19 -4.45
C ILE A 317 11.44 -33.18 -5.08
N GLY A 318 11.82 -33.36 -6.34
CA GLY A 318 12.70 -32.42 -7.06
C GLY A 318 12.14 -31.00 -7.10
N MET A 319 10.85 -30.85 -7.39
CA MET A 319 10.16 -29.56 -7.38
C MET A 319 10.04 -28.97 -5.96
N SER A 320 9.78 -29.79 -4.94
CA SER A 320 9.70 -29.34 -3.54
C SER A 320 11.05 -28.82 -3.05
N ILE A 321 12.16 -29.52 -3.38
CA ILE A 321 13.53 -29.07 -3.09
C ILE A 321 13.81 -27.74 -3.80
N PHE A 322 13.45 -27.62 -5.08
CA PHE A 322 13.62 -26.38 -5.84
C PHE A 322 12.88 -25.20 -5.18
N VAL A 323 11.62 -25.39 -4.79
CA VAL A 323 10.83 -24.35 -4.10
C VAL A 323 11.46 -23.93 -2.78
N VAL A 324 11.86 -24.89 -1.94
CA VAL A 324 12.48 -24.61 -0.64
C VAL A 324 13.82 -23.93 -0.80
N PHE A 325 14.65 -24.36 -1.76
CA PHE A 325 15.93 -23.71 -2.08
C PHE A 325 15.74 -22.24 -2.49
N PHE A 326 14.76 -21.95 -3.35
CA PHE A 326 14.47 -20.57 -3.74
C PHE A 326 13.97 -19.73 -2.56
N ALA A 327 13.15 -20.31 -1.68
CA ALA A 327 12.70 -19.62 -0.47
C ALA A 327 13.88 -19.32 0.49
N LEU A 328 14.79 -20.27 0.71
CA LEU A 328 15.99 -20.07 1.53
C LEU A 328 16.92 -19.00 0.93
N ARG A 329 17.09 -18.99 -0.40
CA ARG A 329 17.86 -17.96 -1.09
C ARG A 329 17.25 -16.58 -0.90
N GLU A 330 15.92 -16.47 -0.94
CA GLU A 330 15.22 -15.20 -0.68
C GLU A 330 15.41 -14.73 0.76
N VAL A 331 15.35 -15.63 1.75
CA VAL A 331 15.66 -15.31 3.16
C VAL A 331 17.08 -14.77 3.31
N TYR A 332 18.05 -15.39 2.62
CA TYR A 332 19.45 -14.94 2.65
C TYR A 332 19.63 -13.54 2.05
N LEU A 333 18.95 -13.24 0.94
CA LEU A 333 19.08 -11.97 0.23
C LEU A 333 18.31 -10.81 0.89
N GLU A 334 17.08 -11.06 1.36
CA GLU A 334 16.19 -10.01 1.89
C GLU A 334 16.28 -9.83 3.42
N LYS A 335 17.07 -10.67 4.09
CA LYS A 335 17.11 -10.83 5.56
C LYS A 335 15.75 -11.31 6.12
N LEU A 336 15.80 -11.95 7.29
CA LEU A 336 14.62 -12.60 7.89
C LEU A 336 13.44 -11.63 8.10
N SER A 337 13.72 -10.38 8.48
CA SER A 337 12.68 -9.36 8.70
C SER A 337 11.95 -8.94 7.43
N GLY A 338 12.66 -8.82 6.30
CA GLY A 338 12.05 -8.52 5.00
C GLY A 338 11.19 -9.66 4.50
N PHE A 339 11.67 -10.90 4.65
CA PHE A 339 10.96 -12.11 4.26
C PHE A 339 9.64 -12.30 5.03
N VAL A 340 9.65 -12.12 6.37
CA VAL A 340 8.44 -12.25 7.20
C VAL A 340 7.39 -11.21 6.79
N LEU A 341 7.80 -9.98 6.50
CA LEU A 341 6.89 -8.93 6.04
C LEU A 341 6.26 -9.26 4.67
N ASN A 342 7.05 -9.80 3.74
CA ASN A 342 6.58 -10.23 2.41
C ASN A 342 5.62 -11.42 2.50
N ILE A 343 5.88 -12.36 3.40
CA ILE A 343 5.01 -13.52 3.65
C ILE A 343 3.70 -13.09 4.31
N ALA A 344 3.74 -12.20 5.29
CA ALA A 344 2.53 -11.71 5.96
C ALA A 344 1.55 -11.05 4.99
N ALA A 345 2.03 -10.50 3.88
CA ALA A 345 1.20 -9.94 2.82
C ALA A 345 0.51 -11.00 1.93
N ILE A 346 1.01 -12.24 1.91
CA ILE A 346 0.53 -13.33 1.04
C ILE A 346 0.49 -14.66 1.84
N PRO A 347 -0.58 -14.92 2.60
CA PRO A 347 -0.67 -16.10 3.47
C PRO A 347 -0.65 -17.42 2.71
N SER A 348 -1.21 -17.49 1.50
CA SER A 348 -1.18 -18.71 0.68
C SER A 348 0.24 -19.15 0.30
N ARG A 349 1.19 -18.21 0.18
CA ARG A 349 2.60 -18.51 -0.07
C ARG A 349 3.25 -19.17 1.14
N LEU A 350 2.90 -18.74 2.36
CA LEU A 350 3.37 -19.36 3.60
C LEU A 350 2.95 -20.82 3.67
N ILE A 351 1.65 -21.07 3.46
CA ILE A 351 1.07 -22.41 3.50
C ILE A 351 1.74 -23.30 2.46
N TYR A 352 2.00 -22.78 1.26
CA TYR A 352 2.72 -23.52 0.22
C TYR A 352 4.15 -23.90 0.63
N ILE A 353 4.92 -22.97 1.19
CA ILE A 353 6.31 -23.25 1.62
C ILE A 353 6.31 -24.29 2.75
N ILE A 354 5.43 -24.15 3.74
CA ILE A 354 5.28 -25.11 4.84
C ILE A 354 4.91 -26.49 4.28
N ALA A 355 3.94 -26.56 3.36
CA ALA A 355 3.50 -27.81 2.78
C ALA A 355 4.61 -28.53 1.98
N ASN A 356 5.44 -27.79 1.23
CA ASN A 356 6.63 -28.37 0.59
C ASN A 356 7.69 -28.82 1.61
N GLY A 357 7.79 -28.16 2.77
CA GLY A 357 8.61 -28.65 3.88
C GLY A 357 8.10 -29.97 4.45
N LEU A 358 6.78 -30.10 4.63
CA LEU A 358 6.13 -31.33 5.09
C LEU A 358 6.30 -32.48 4.09
N THR A 359 6.19 -32.23 2.77
CA THR A 359 6.45 -33.28 1.75
C THR A 359 7.89 -33.78 1.77
N LEU A 360 8.87 -32.90 2.04
CA LEU A 360 10.26 -33.32 2.18
C LEU A 360 10.50 -34.08 3.48
N LEU A 361 9.78 -33.76 4.55
CA LEU A 361 9.84 -34.49 5.82
C LEU A 361 9.28 -35.92 5.71
N CYS A 362 8.47 -36.23 4.69
CA CYS A 362 8.06 -37.60 4.41
C CYS A 362 9.24 -38.52 4.06
N ILE A 363 10.30 -38.00 3.44
CA ILE A 363 11.46 -38.78 2.98
C ILE A 363 12.24 -39.43 4.13
N PRO A 364 12.60 -38.74 5.22
CA PRO A 364 13.22 -39.40 6.37
C PRO A 364 12.25 -40.35 7.09
N MET A 365 10.93 -40.05 7.13
CA MET A 365 9.94 -40.87 7.85
C MET A 365 9.68 -42.23 7.20
N ARG A 366 9.34 -42.24 5.90
CA ARG A 366 10.25 -42.73 4.87
C ARG A 366 11.18 -43.86 5.27
N PHE A 367 12.45 -43.51 5.48
CA PHE A 367 13.58 -44.37 5.86
C PHE A 367 13.55 -44.93 7.29
N THR A 368 12.83 -44.29 8.22
CA THR A 368 12.67 -44.81 9.59
C THR A 368 11.52 -45.81 9.76
N GLU A 369 10.83 -46.20 8.68
CA GLU A 369 9.69 -47.15 8.67
C GLU A 369 8.46 -46.65 9.46
N ASN A 370 8.38 -45.35 9.69
CA ASN A 370 7.28 -44.71 10.40
C ASN A 370 6.18 -44.26 9.43
N TYR A 371 5.51 -45.22 8.81
CA TYR A 371 4.50 -44.97 7.78
C TYR A 371 3.29 -44.16 8.29
N ASN A 372 2.89 -44.38 9.55
CA ASN A 372 1.82 -43.60 10.17
C ASN A 372 2.14 -42.10 10.20
N VAL A 373 3.37 -41.71 10.54
CA VAL A 373 3.75 -40.29 10.57
C VAL A 373 3.79 -39.70 9.17
N GLU A 374 4.24 -40.47 8.18
CA GLU A 374 4.20 -40.08 6.77
C GLU A 374 2.77 -39.76 6.30
N ASP A 375 1.80 -40.59 6.68
CA ASP A 375 0.39 -40.39 6.35
C ASP A 375 -0.14 -39.09 6.94
N TRP A 376 0.16 -38.83 8.21
CA TRP A 376 -0.27 -37.61 8.89
C TRP A 376 0.34 -36.37 8.22
N LEU A 377 1.61 -36.41 7.84
CA LEU A 377 2.28 -35.32 7.13
C LEU A 377 1.63 -35.05 5.77
N LEU A 378 1.30 -36.11 5.00
CA LEU A 378 0.66 -35.98 3.69
C LEU A 378 -0.76 -35.42 3.79
N VAL A 379 -1.54 -35.81 4.80
CA VAL A 379 -2.90 -35.29 5.04
C VAL A 379 -2.90 -33.76 5.19
N PHE A 380 -1.88 -33.18 5.84
CA PHE A 380 -1.75 -31.72 5.95
C PHE A 380 -1.07 -31.09 4.73
N ALA A 381 -0.11 -31.77 4.11
CA ALA A 381 0.65 -31.23 2.98
C ALA A 381 -0.22 -31.06 1.71
N VAL A 382 -1.07 -32.04 1.39
CA VAL A 382 -1.85 -32.03 0.13
C VAL A 382 -2.81 -30.82 0.06
N PRO A 383 -3.69 -30.55 1.05
CA PRO A 383 -4.54 -29.36 1.02
C PRO A 383 -3.72 -28.06 1.06
N GLY A 384 -2.59 -28.06 1.79
CA GLY A 384 -1.68 -26.92 1.84
C GLY A 384 -1.11 -26.55 0.47
N LEU A 385 -0.72 -27.55 -0.34
CA LEU A 385 -0.24 -27.35 -1.71
C LEU A 385 -1.34 -26.85 -2.65
N TRP A 386 -2.55 -27.41 -2.56
CA TRP A 386 -3.71 -26.95 -3.33
C TRP A 386 -4.13 -25.52 -3.00
N SER A 387 -3.97 -25.10 -1.74
CA SER A 387 -4.33 -23.74 -1.29
C SER A 387 -3.58 -22.63 -2.06
N TYR A 388 -2.41 -22.95 -2.63
CA TYR A 388 -1.64 -22.00 -3.43
C TYR A 388 -2.31 -21.65 -4.77
N LEU A 389 -3.28 -22.43 -5.25
CA LEU A 389 -4.09 -22.07 -6.42
C LEU A 389 -4.80 -20.72 -6.23
N LEU A 390 -5.22 -20.40 -5.00
CA LEU A 390 -5.86 -19.13 -4.67
C LEU A 390 -4.93 -17.93 -4.93
N PHE A 391 -3.60 -18.12 -4.87
CA PHE A 391 -2.64 -17.08 -5.24
C PHE A 391 -2.75 -16.73 -6.74
N PHE A 392 -2.84 -17.74 -7.60
CA PHE A 392 -2.96 -17.52 -9.05
C PHE A 392 -4.32 -16.93 -9.42
N LEU A 393 -5.39 -17.41 -8.81
CA LEU A 393 -6.73 -16.85 -9.00
C LEU A 393 -6.82 -15.39 -8.51
N ARG A 394 -6.05 -15.01 -7.48
CA ARG A 394 -5.98 -13.61 -7.01
C ARG A 394 -5.55 -12.64 -8.12
N ASN A 395 -4.76 -13.09 -9.09
CA ASN A 395 -4.25 -12.24 -10.16
C ASN A 395 -5.26 -11.99 -11.29
N SER A 396 -6.36 -12.76 -11.35
CA SER A 396 -7.42 -12.57 -12.34
C SER A 396 -8.29 -11.36 -11.97
N SER A 397 -8.74 -10.62 -12.99
CA SER A 397 -9.65 -9.48 -12.80
C SER A 397 -11.04 -9.88 -12.33
N LEU A 398 -11.49 -11.10 -12.64
CA LEU A 398 -12.81 -11.59 -12.28
C LEU A 398 -12.85 -12.13 -10.85
N THR A 399 -11.93 -13.04 -10.51
CA THR A 399 -11.91 -13.76 -9.22
C THR A 399 -11.05 -13.08 -8.17
N GLY A 400 -10.13 -12.19 -8.57
CA GLY A 400 -9.20 -11.52 -7.67
C GLY A 400 -9.88 -10.69 -6.58
N PRO A 401 -10.77 -9.74 -6.92
CA PRO A 401 -11.50 -8.94 -5.92
C PRO A 401 -12.26 -9.82 -4.92
N PHE A 402 -12.89 -10.90 -5.39
CA PHE A 402 -13.61 -11.86 -4.55
C PHE A 402 -12.68 -12.58 -3.55
N ILE A 403 -11.51 -13.05 -3.99
CA ILE A 403 -10.52 -13.69 -3.11
C ILE A 403 -9.98 -12.69 -2.08
N THR A 404 -9.71 -11.44 -2.48
CA THR A 404 -9.27 -10.41 -1.51
C THR A 404 -10.33 -10.08 -0.47
N MET A 405 -11.62 -10.24 -0.82
CA MET A 405 -12.73 -10.06 0.10
C MET A 405 -12.82 -11.22 1.09
N ILE A 406 -12.74 -12.47 0.60
CA ILE A 406 -12.73 -13.67 1.45
C ILE A 406 -11.62 -13.60 2.50
N TYR A 407 -10.37 -13.28 2.10
CA TYR A 407 -9.26 -13.21 3.07
C TYR A 407 -9.47 -12.14 4.16
N LYS A 408 -10.05 -11.00 3.80
CA LYS A 408 -10.33 -9.93 4.78
C LYS A 408 -11.49 -10.28 5.72
N MET A 409 -12.53 -10.91 5.19
CA MET A 409 -13.68 -11.40 5.96
C MET A 409 -13.24 -12.48 6.95
N LEU A 410 -12.46 -13.46 6.50
CA LEU A 410 -11.87 -14.51 7.34
C LEU A 410 -11.02 -13.93 8.48
N ALA A 411 -10.11 -13.00 8.16
CA ALA A 411 -9.17 -12.49 9.14
C ALA A 411 -9.80 -11.59 10.21
N THR A 412 -10.81 -10.79 9.86
CA THR A 412 -11.33 -9.75 10.77
C THR A 412 -12.64 -10.17 11.44
N ASP A 413 -13.59 -10.69 10.66
CA ASP A 413 -14.96 -10.92 11.13
C ASP A 413 -15.13 -12.36 11.62
N MET A 414 -14.59 -13.34 10.89
CA MET A 414 -14.65 -14.74 11.33
C MET A 414 -13.81 -14.98 12.58
N ALA A 415 -12.68 -14.28 12.78
CA ALA A 415 -11.91 -14.41 14.01
C ALA A 415 -12.72 -13.99 15.25
N ARG A 416 -13.43 -12.84 15.19
CA ARG A 416 -14.29 -12.38 16.30
C ARG A 416 -15.44 -13.34 16.55
N PHE A 417 -16.04 -13.82 15.48
CA PHE A 417 -17.09 -14.82 15.53
C PHE A 417 -16.65 -16.12 16.19
N VAL A 418 -15.51 -16.69 15.75
CA VAL A 418 -14.95 -17.93 16.30
C VAL A 418 -14.66 -17.79 17.79
N VAL A 419 -14.18 -16.63 18.25
CA VAL A 419 -13.97 -16.38 19.69
C VAL A 419 -15.28 -16.42 20.48
N ILE A 420 -16.32 -15.71 20.02
CA ILE A 420 -17.63 -15.71 20.70
C ILE A 420 -18.26 -17.11 20.67
N TYR A 421 -18.22 -17.77 19.52
CA TYR A 421 -18.74 -19.12 19.35
C TYR A 421 -18.01 -20.13 20.23
N PHE A 422 -16.68 -20.04 20.34
CA PHE A 422 -15.88 -20.93 21.17
C PHE A 422 -16.21 -20.77 22.67
N ILE A 423 -16.43 -19.54 23.15
CA ILE A 423 -16.85 -19.29 24.55
C ILE A 423 -18.20 -19.95 24.84
N VAL A 424 -19.17 -19.78 23.93
CA VAL A 424 -20.49 -20.41 24.03
C VAL A 424 -20.37 -21.92 24.03
N LEU A 425 -19.64 -22.48 23.07
CA LEU A 425 -19.48 -23.92 22.90
C LEU A 425 -18.80 -24.57 24.10
N LEU A 426 -17.74 -23.95 24.64
CA LEU A 426 -17.08 -24.43 25.86
C LEU A 426 -18.02 -24.39 27.08
N THR A 427 -18.75 -23.29 27.26
CA THR A 427 -19.66 -23.14 28.40
C THR A 427 -20.77 -24.19 28.37
N SER A 428 -21.35 -24.41 27.19
CA SER A 428 -22.35 -25.46 27.00
C SER A 428 -21.74 -26.86 27.12
N SER A 429 -20.53 -27.10 26.60
CA SER A 429 -19.85 -28.39 26.71
C SER A 429 -19.65 -28.83 28.15
N VAL A 430 -19.23 -27.93 29.04
CA VAL A 430 -19.10 -28.24 30.48
C VAL A 430 -20.47 -28.56 31.10
N ALA A 431 -21.51 -27.80 30.76
CA ALA A 431 -22.86 -28.01 31.29
C ALA A 431 -23.48 -29.34 30.83
N PHE A 432 -23.31 -29.69 29.56
CA PHE A 432 -23.76 -30.97 29.02
C PHE A 432 -22.95 -32.13 29.62
N PHE A 433 -21.63 -32.01 29.72
CA PHE A 433 -20.80 -33.07 30.30
C PHE A 433 -21.23 -33.41 31.73
N TYR A 434 -21.50 -32.40 32.56
CA TYR A 434 -22.00 -32.61 33.92
C TYR A 434 -23.40 -33.26 33.94
N GLN A 435 -24.27 -32.90 33.02
CA GLN A 435 -25.63 -33.45 32.93
C GLN A 435 -25.66 -34.93 32.52
N PHE A 436 -24.67 -35.36 31.73
CA PHE A 436 -24.53 -36.73 31.23
C PHE A 436 -23.50 -37.55 32.03
N GLU A 437 -22.94 -36.98 33.09
CA GLU A 437 -22.01 -37.67 33.99
C GLU A 437 -22.69 -38.89 34.63
N GLY A 438 -22.12 -40.08 34.37
CA GLY A 438 -22.64 -41.36 34.85
C GLY A 438 -23.73 -41.98 33.97
N GLN A 439 -24.08 -41.38 32.82
CA GLN A 439 -24.95 -41.99 31.80
C GLN A 439 -24.11 -42.66 30.69
N ASN A 440 -24.56 -43.81 30.20
CA ASN A 440 -23.86 -44.57 29.14
C ASN A 440 -24.18 -44.03 27.73
N VAL A 441 -24.10 -42.71 27.54
CA VAL A 441 -24.30 -42.07 26.24
C VAL A 441 -22.94 -41.81 25.60
N PHE A 442 -22.60 -42.55 24.54
CA PHE A 442 -21.30 -42.46 23.88
C PHE A 442 -20.95 -41.01 23.47
N SER A 443 -21.94 -40.27 22.99
CA SER A 443 -21.86 -38.88 22.55
C SER A 443 -21.40 -37.89 23.63
N PHE A 444 -21.61 -38.21 24.90
CA PHE A 444 -21.31 -37.32 26.04
C PHE A 444 -20.38 -37.93 27.09
N LEU A 445 -19.76 -39.07 26.77
CA LEU A 445 -18.95 -39.84 27.72
C LEU A 445 -17.61 -39.17 28.08
N THR A 446 -17.04 -38.40 27.14
CA THR A 446 -15.75 -37.72 27.32
C THR A 446 -15.90 -36.21 27.15
N GLU A 447 -15.04 -35.43 27.79
CA GLU A 447 -15.05 -33.97 27.66
C GLU A 447 -14.92 -33.52 26.19
N LEU A 448 -13.96 -34.10 25.45
CA LEU A 448 -13.78 -33.82 24.02
C LEU A 448 -14.94 -34.36 23.18
N GLY A 449 -15.49 -35.52 23.53
CA GLY A 449 -16.68 -36.08 22.87
C GLY A 449 -17.87 -35.13 22.96
N THR A 450 -18.18 -34.64 24.17
CA THR A 450 -19.25 -33.67 24.42
C THR A 450 -19.04 -32.36 23.66
N PHE A 451 -17.79 -31.89 23.58
CA PHE A 451 -17.46 -30.71 22.79
C PHE A 451 -17.73 -30.93 21.29
N MET A 452 -17.30 -32.07 20.75
CA MET A 452 -17.47 -32.41 19.33
C MET A 452 -18.93 -32.65 18.95
N THR A 453 -19.72 -33.27 19.84
CA THR A 453 -21.14 -33.50 19.59
C THR A 453 -21.93 -32.21 19.62
N LEU A 454 -21.64 -31.29 20.54
CA LEU A 454 -22.23 -29.95 20.52
C LEU A 454 -21.79 -29.12 19.30
N PHE A 455 -20.55 -29.29 18.84
CA PHE A 455 -20.07 -28.67 17.59
C PHE A 455 -20.86 -29.20 16.39
N GLN A 456 -21.07 -30.51 16.28
CA GLN A 456 -21.91 -31.12 15.23
C GLN A 456 -23.36 -30.65 15.30
N MET A 457 -23.94 -30.60 16.51
CA MET A 457 -25.28 -30.05 16.73
C MET A 457 -25.41 -28.60 16.28
N SER A 458 -24.34 -27.81 16.34
CA SER A 458 -24.36 -26.42 15.87
C SER A 458 -24.55 -26.29 14.35
N PHE A 459 -24.22 -27.32 13.57
CA PHE A 459 -24.39 -27.34 12.10
C PHE A 459 -25.69 -28.01 11.63
N GLY A 460 -26.53 -28.46 12.56
CA GLY A 460 -27.85 -29.03 12.24
C GLY A 460 -27.96 -30.55 12.35
N GLU A 461 -26.91 -31.24 12.81
CA GLU A 461 -26.95 -32.68 13.05
C GLU A 461 -27.38 -32.96 14.49
N PHE A 462 -28.63 -33.39 14.70
CA PHE A 462 -29.20 -33.57 16.04
C PHE A 462 -29.39 -35.04 16.39
N SER A 463 -28.68 -35.50 17.41
CA SER A 463 -28.97 -36.78 18.08
C SER A 463 -29.96 -36.57 19.22
N TYR A 464 -31.24 -36.37 18.91
CA TYR A 464 -32.26 -36.11 19.94
C TYR A 464 -32.40 -37.26 20.94
N ASP A 465 -32.23 -38.51 20.48
CA ASP A 465 -32.28 -39.70 21.33
C ASP A 465 -31.21 -39.70 22.42
N ASP A 466 -30.02 -39.17 22.11
CA ASP A 466 -28.93 -39.02 23.07
C ASP A 466 -29.27 -37.94 24.12
N VAL A 467 -29.92 -36.85 23.69
CA VAL A 467 -30.35 -35.76 24.58
C VAL A 467 -31.40 -36.24 25.59
N LEU A 468 -32.28 -37.18 25.21
CA LEU A 468 -33.31 -37.73 26.08
C LEU A 468 -32.76 -38.60 27.22
N GLN A 469 -31.55 -39.15 27.06
CA GLN A 469 -30.90 -40.06 28.02
C GLN A 469 -30.16 -39.33 29.16
N GLY A 470 -30.34 -38.01 29.30
CA GLY A 470 -29.70 -37.23 30.36
C GLY A 470 -30.20 -37.59 31.76
N LYS A 471 -29.35 -37.42 32.78
CA LYS A 471 -29.67 -37.72 34.19
C LYS A 471 -30.98 -37.09 34.67
N TYR A 472 -31.23 -35.85 34.23
CA TYR A 472 -32.52 -35.18 34.37
C TYR A 472 -33.07 -34.84 32.99
N GLN A 473 -33.99 -35.68 32.48
CA GLN A 473 -34.54 -35.56 31.13
C GLN A 473 -35.10 -34.16 30.82
N ALA A 474 -35.87 -33.57 31.74
CA ALA A 474 -36.44 -32.24 31.55
C ALA A 474 -35.36 -31.15 31.44
N LEU A 475 -34.32 -31.22 32.28
CA LEU A 475 -33.21 -30.25 32.26
C LEU A 475 -32.38 -30.39 30.99
N SER A 476 -32.17 -31.62 30.50
CA SER A 476 -31.46 -31.89 29.25
C SER A 476 -32.17 -31.26 28.04
N ILE A 477 -33.49 -31.43 27.95
CA ILE A 477 -34.30 -30.83 26.89
C ILE A 477 -34.24 -29.30 26.96
N ILE A 478 -34.33 -28.72 28.16
CA ILE A 478 -34.24 -27.26 28.36
C ILE A 478 -32.85 -26.74 27.94
N LEU A 479 -31.77 -27.39 28.39
CA LEU A 479 -30.39 -27.04 28.05
C LEU A 479 -30.16 -27.11 26.53
N PHE A 480 -30.70 -28.15 25.89
CA PHE A 480 -30.68 -28.33 24.44
C PHE A 480 -31.42 -27.22 23.71
N VAL A 481 -32.65 -26.88 24.11
CA VAL A 481 -33.43 -25.81 23.48
C VAL A 481 -32.73 -24.46 23.66
N ILE A 482 -32.18 -24.17 24.84
CA ILE A 482 -31.43 -22.92 25.10
C ILE A 482 -30.17 -22.87 24.23
N PHE A 483 -29.38 -23.95 24.19
CA PHE A 483 -28.20 -24.05 23.34
C PHE A 483 -28.55 -23.84 21.87
N MET A 484 -29.59 -24.51 21.40
CA MET A 484 -30.08 -24.41 20.03
C MET A 484 -30.51 -22.99 19.66
N LEU A 485 -31.30 -22.34 20.50
CA LEU A 485 -31.71 -20.94 20.30
C LEU A 485 -30.49 -20.03 20.28
N LEU A 486 -29.60 -20.16 21.27
CA LEU A 486 -28.44 -19.31 21.43
C LEU A 486 -27.46 -19.47 20.25
N VAL A 487 -27.19 -20.70 19.83
CA VAL A 487 -26.35 -21.02 18.68
C VAL A 487 -27.00 -20.52 17.39
N HIS A 488 -28.29 -20.74 17.14
CA HIS A 488 -28.92 -20.26 15.89
C HIS A 488 -29.01 -18.73 15.84
N ILE A 489 -29.34 -18.08 16.96
CA ILE A 489 -29.40 -16.62 17.05
C ILE A 489 -28.01 -16.00 16.90
N LEU A 490 -26.97 -16.54 17.55
CA LEU A 490 -25.61 -16.03 17.45
C LEU A 490 -24.96 -16.38 16.10
N LEU A 491 -25.10 -17.61 15.63
CA LEU A 491 -24.51 -18.08 14.37
C LEU A 491 -25.10 -17.35 13.17
N LEU A 492 -26.42 -17.36 12.99
CA LEU A 492 -27.02 -16.79 11.78
C LEU A 492 -27.05 -15.27 11.85
N ASN A 493 -27.55 -14.68 12.94
CA ASN A 493 -27.84 -13.23 12.92
C ASN A 493 -26.55 -12.39 13.00
N MET A 494 -25.57 -12.78 13.82
CA MET A 494 -24.31 -12.01 13.88
C MET A 494 -23.43 -12.26 12.66
N LEU A 495 -23.30 -13.51 12.18
CA LEU A 495 -22.46 -13.81 11.02
C LEU A 495 -23.03 -13.15 9.76
N ILE A 496 -24.34 -13.25 9.51
CA ILE A 496 -24.98 -12.63 8.34
C ILE A 496 -24.87 -11.10 8.42
N ALA A 497 -25.11 -10.50 9.60
CA ALA A 497 -25.00 -9.06 9.76
C ALA A 497 -23.57 -8.54 9.54
N MET A 498 -22.57 -9.22 10.09
CA MET A 498 -21.17 -8.84 9.91
C MET A 498 -20.72 -9.06 8.46
N MET A 499 -21.02 -10.23 7.87
CA MET A 499 -20.65 -10.52 6.48
C MET A 499 -21.32 -9.56 5.50
N THR A 500 -22.60 -9.22 5.68
CA THR A 500 -23.31 -8.26 4.81
C THR A 500 -22.67 -6.87 4.89
N ARG A 501 -22.45 -6.35 6.11
CA ARG A 501 -21.81 -5.03 6.29
C ARG A 501 -20.41 -4.97 5.69
N THR A 502 -19.63 -6.03 5.89
CA THR A 502 -18.27 -6.13 5.37
C THR A 502 -18.27 -6.33 3.85
N TYR A 503 -19.21 -7.11 3.30
CA TYR A 503 -19.37 -7.30 1.87
C TYR A 503 -19.64 -5.97 1.16
N GLU A 504 -20.60 -5.17 1.65
CA GLU A 504 -20.93 -3.86 1.06
C GLU A 504 -19.73 -2.90 1.10
N LYS A 505 -19.03 -2.83 2.24
CA LYS A 505 -17.86 -1.96 2.41
C LYS A 505 -16.66 -2.42 1.59
N ILE A 506 -16.42 -3.73 1.54
CA ILE A 506 -15.25 -4.29 0.86
C ILE A 506 -15.46 -4.31 -0.65
N THR A 507 -16.66 -4.56 -1.18
CA THR A 507 -16.87 -4.66 -2.64
C THR A 507 -16.50 -3.37 -3.38
N LYS A 508 -16.86 -2.21 -2.85
CA LYS A 508 -16.48 -0.90 -3.44
C LYS A 508 -14.96 -0.67 -3.45
N LYS A 509 -14.24 -1.27 -2.50
CA LYS A 509 -12.78 -1.08 -2.28
C LYS A 509 -11.95 -2.24 -2.82
N SER A 510 -12.54 -3.41 -3.00
CA SER A 510 -11.85 -4.67 -3.33
C SER A 510 -11.23 -4.60 -4.71
N GLU A 511 -11.91 -3.98 -5.67
CA GLU A 511 -11.35 -3.78 -7.01
C GLU A 511 -10.07 -2.93 -6.96
N LYS A 512 -10.09 -1.79 -6.25
CA LYS A 512 -8.91 -0.93 -6.15
C LYS A 512 -7.77 -1.60 -5.37
N VAL A 513 -8.10 -2.33 -4.30
CA VAL A 513 -7.12 -3.12 -3.53
C VAL A 513 -6.53 -4.24 -4.38
N TRP A 514 -7.36 -4.92 -5.17
CA TRP A 514 -6.94 -5.94 -6.11
C TRP A 514 -5.99 -5.34 -7.17
N ARG A 515 -6.34 -4.20 -7.78
CA ARG A 515 -5.47 -3.48 -8.73
C ARG A 515 -4.12 -3.14 -8.11
N ARG A 516 -4.06 -2.73 -6.83
CA ARG A 516 -2.78 -2.52 -6.11
C ARG A 516 -1.98 -3.80 -5.96
N GLN A 517 -2.61 -4.90 -5.57
CA GLN A 517 -1.94 -6.18 -5.44
C GLN A 517 -1.42 -6.71 -6.79
N TRP A 518 -2.21 -6.53 -7.85
CA TRP A 518 -1.81 -6.84 -9.22
C TRP A 518 -0.62 -5.96 -9.66
N ALA A 519 -0.66 -4.65 -9.40
CA ALA A 519 0.44 -3.74 -9.68
C ALA A 519 1.74 -4.12 -8.94
N SER A 520 1.63 -4.51 -7.67
CA SER A 520 2.76 -5.03 -6.89
C SER A 520 3.33 -6.31 -7.52
N MET A 521 2.47 -7.21 -8.02
CA MET A 521 2.90 -8.43 -8.71
C MET A 521 3.61 -8.12 -10.04
N VAL A 522 3.12 -7.14 -10.81
CA VAL A 522 3.78 -6.65 -12.03
C VAL A 522 5.20 -6.18 -11.73
N ILE A 523 5.40 -5.39 -10.68
CA ILE A 523 6.73 -4.91 -10.26
C ILE A 523 7.64 -6.07 -9.82
N ILE A 524 7.11 -7.04 -9.07
CA ILE A 524 7.90 -8.22 -8.66
C ILE A 524 8.37 -8.99 -9.91
N MET A 525 7.51 -9.15 -10.91
CA MET A 525 7.87 -9.78 -12.17
C MET A 525 8.88 -8.95 -12.98
N GLU A 526 8.73 -7.62 -13.01
CA GLU A 526 9.70 -6.71 -13.63
C GLU A 526 11.08 -6.85 -12.99
N ARG A 527 11.16 -6.81 -11.65
CA ARG A 527 12.43 -6.92 -10.90
C ARG A 527 13.18 -8.22 -11.16
N SER A 528 12.46 -9.27 -11.55
CA SER A 528 13.04 -10.58 -11.85
C SER A 528 13.72 -10.69 -13.22
N HIS A 529 13.64 -9.66 -14.05
CA HIS A 529 14.35 -9.57 -15.33
C HIS A 529 15.70 -8.85 -15.15
N SER A 530 16.62 -9.05 -16.11
CA SER A 530 17.91 -8.37 -16.12
C SER A 530 17.74 -6.86 -16.32
N ASN A 531 18.69 -6.05 -15.83
CA ASN A 531 18.63 -4.60 -16.01
C ASN A 531 18.72 -4.19 -17.49
N ALA A 532 19.46 -4.94 -18.31
CA ALA A 532 19.53 -4.72 -19.75
C ALA A 532 18.18 -4.95 -20.45
N ASP A 533 17.42 -5.98 -20.05
CA ASP A 533 16.09 -6.24 -20.63
C ASP A 533 15.07 -5.17 -20.22
N LYS A 534 15.19 -4.64 -18.99
CA LYS A 534 14.37 -3.52 -18.51
C LYS A 534 14.62 -2.26 -19.34
N LEU A 535 15.88 -1.92 -19.59
CA LEU A 535 16.26 -0.77 -20.41
C LEU A 535 15.77 -0.91 -21.86
N LYS A 536 15.96 -2.08 -22.49
CA LYS A 536 15.43 -2.34 -23.84
C LYS A 536 13.92 -2.18 -23.93
N PHE A 537 13.20 -2.55 -22.87
CA PHE A 537 11.76 -2.36 -22.81
C PHE A 537 11.40 -0.89 -22.61
N GLN A 538 12.16 -0.16 -21.79
CA GLN A 538 12.00 1.27 -21.59
C GLN A 538 12.16 2.04 -22.90
N GLU A 539 13.19 1.72 -23.69
CA GLU A 539 13.39 2.26 -25.04
C GLU A 539 12.18 2.02 -25.95
N HIS A 540 11.48 0.88 -25.83
CA HIS A 540 10.36 0.54 -26.70
C HIS A 540 9.17 1.51 -26.60
N TYR A 541 8.89 2.05 -25.41
CA TYR A 541 7.83 3.05 -25.22
C TYR A 541 8.35 4.48 -25.07
N ASP A 542 9.63 4.68 -24.78
CA ASP A 542 10.30 5.98 -24.89
C ASP A 542 10.49 6.40 -26.36
N ASN A 543 10.51 5.44 -27.29
CA ASN A 543 10.49 5.68 -28.73
C ASN A 543 9.24 6.49 -29.11
N GLN A 544 9.45 7.80 -29.24
CA GLN A 544 8.50 8.74 -29.82
C GLN A 544 8.02 8.18 -31.17
N PRO A 545 6.75 8.42 -31.58
CA PRO A 545 6.32 8.17 -32.94
C PRO A 545 7.08 9.13 -33.87
N THR A 546 8.31 8.77 -34.20
CA THR A 546 9.27 9.55 -34.99
C THR A 546 8.98 9.46 -36.48
N THR A 547 8.19 8.47 -36.92
CA THR A 547 7.90 8.27 -38.33
C THR A 547 6.47 8.65 -38.69
N GLU A 548 6.36 9.51 -39.71
CA GLU A 548 5.11 9.95 -40.34
C GLU A 548 4.20 8.77 -40.75
N THR A 549 4.80 7.61 -41.05
CA THR A 549 4.13 6.34 -41.34
C THR A 549 3.42 5.72 -40.13
N GLN A 550 3.94 5.88 -38.90
CA GLN A 550 3.21 5.46 -37.69
C GLN A 550 2.04 6.39 -37.39
N ARG A 551 2.16 7.70 -37.67
CA ARG A 551 1.05 8.67 -37.56
C ARG A 551 -0.10 8.31 -38.50
N LYS A 552 0.20 7.96 -39.76
CA LYS A 552 -0.83 7.55 -40.75
C LYS A 552 -1.53 6.23 -40.38
N ARG A 553 -0.82 5.25 -39.81
CA ARG A 553 -1.42 3.97 -39.38
C ARG A 553 -2.39 4.09 -38.20
N ILE A 554 -2.23 5.10 -37.34
CA ILE A 554 -3.11 5.32 -36.18
C ILE A 554 -4.38 6.10 -36.59
N VAL A 555 -4.31 6.96 -37.61
CA VAL A 555 -5.48 7.68 -38.14
C VAL A 555 -6.34 6.80 -39.06
N GLN A 556 -5.76 5.74 -39.64
CA GLN A 556 -6.46 4.81 -40.54
C GLN A 556 -7.06 3.57 -39.85
N ARG A 557 -6.90 3.43 -38.52
CA ARG A 557 -7.57 2.40 -37.70
C ARG A 557 -8.54 3.08 -36.76
#